data_AF-A0A443YG26-F1
#
_entry.id   AF-A0A443YG26-F1
#
_cell.length_a   1.000
_cell.length_b   1.000
_cell.length_c   1.000
_cell.angle_alpha   90.00
_cell.angle_beta   90.00
_cell.angle_gamma   90.00
#
_symmetry.space_group_name_H-M   'P 1'
#
loop_
_entity.id
_entity.type
_entity.pdbx_description
1 polymer ?
#
loop_
_entity_poly.entity_id
_entity_poly.type
_entity_poly.pdbx_seq_one_letter_code
_entity_poly.pdbx_strand_id
1 'polypeptide(L)'
;MYIEMDNTHIQGGYGFEGHLREVVQEQAEHLLGDFVEFSDEAIQAFKEAAIEPIKNGTFSLKQMEQRINVVRTEIAQVWNSALPDDEKYRQISAKENEICLLQAGQFTFARAGFTLSV
;
A
#
# COMPACT_ATOMS: atom_id res chain seq x y z
N MET A 1 -53.47 -30.14 46.40
CA MET A 1 -52.74 -29.08 47.10
C MET A 1 -51.97 -28.32 46.03
N TYR A 2 -52.49 -27.17 45.61
CA TYR A 2 -51.86 -26.33 44.58
C TYR A 2 -50.85 -25.42 45.29
N ILE A 3 -49.59 -25.45 44.83
CA ILE A 3 -48.56 -24.54 45.30
C ILE A 3 -48.59 -23.36 44.33
N GLU A 4 -49.11 -22.23 44.79
CA GLU A 4 -48.99 -20.96 44.08
C GLU A 4 -47.52 -20.53 44.13
N MET A 5 -46.87 -20.45 42.97
CA MET A 5 -45.57 -19.78 42.87
C MET A 5 -45.81 -18.28 42.86
N ASP A 6 -45.45 -17.64 43.98
CA ASP A 6 -45.40 -16.20 44.12
C ASP A 6 -44.20 -15.65 43.30
N ASN A 7 -44.52 -14.98 42.19
CA ASN A 7 -43.55 -14.42 41.25
C ASN A 7 -43.12 -12.98 41.60
N THR A 8 -43.26 -12.54 42.84
CA THR A 8 -43.01 -11.14 43.23
C THR A 8 -41.53 -10.79 43.48
N HIS A 9 -40.56 -11.62 43.09
CA HIS A 9 -39.13 -11.37 43.36
C HIS A 9 -38.20 -11.24 42.15
N ILE A 10 -38.73 -10.95 40.95
CA ILE A 10 -37.89 -10.55 39.80
C ILE A 10 -38.21 -9.10 39.40
N GLN A 11 -38.13 -8.19 40.36
CA GLN A 11 -38.09 -6.75 40.12
C GLN A 11 -36.76 -6.22 40.65
N GLY A 12 -35.76 -6.15 39.77
CA GLY A 12 -34.44 -5.64 40.14
C GLY A 12 -33.36 -5.86 39.08
N GLY A 13 -33.73 -5.91 37.81
CA GLY A 13 -32.78 -6.01 36.69
C GLY A 13 -32.13 -4.66 36.36
N TYR A 14 -31.56 -3.98 37.34
CA TYR A 14 -30.69 -2.81 37.13
C TYR A 14 -29.31 -3.20 37.66
N GLY A 15 -28.37 -3.56 36.78
CA GLY A 15 -27.00 -3.70 37.26
C GLY A 15 -25.97 -4.26 36.28
N PHE A 16 -26.36 -5.10 35.31
CA PHE A 16 -25.38 -5.72 34.42
C PHE A 16 -25.47 -5.24 32.97
N GLU A 17 -26.65 -5.23 32.36
CA GLU A 17 -26.81 -4.75 30.97
C GLU A 17 -26.56 -3.24 30.82
N GLY A 18 -27.01 -2.43 31.79
CA GLY A 18 -26.76 -0.98 31.79
C GLY A 18 -25.27 -0.66 31.91
N HIS A 19 -24.56 -1.38 32.77
CA HIS A 19 -23.14 -1.18 33.01
C HIS A 19 -22.28 -1.70 31.85
N LEU A 20 -22.69 -2.81 31.20
CA LEU A 20 -22.07 -3.25 29.95
C LEU A 20 -22.25 -2.23 28.82
N ARG A 21 -23.42 -1.59 28.72
CA ARG A 21 -23.65 -0.51 27.74
C ARG A 21 -22.77 0.71 28.00
N GLU A 22 -22.66 1.12 29.26
CA GLU A 22 -21.80 2.23 29.68
C GLU A 22 -20.32 1.95 29.39
N VAL A 23 -19.82 0.76 29.76
CA VAL A 23 -18.43 0.36 29.51
C VAL A 23 -18.15 0.21 28.00
N VAL A 24 -19.11 -0.29 27.23
CA VAL A 24 -18.98 -0.35 25.76
C VAL A 24 -19.02 1.04 25.13
N GLN A 25 -19.83 1.97 25.66
CA GLN A 25 -19.85 3.36 25.19
C GLN A 25 -18.58 4.12 25.58
N GLU A 26 -18.09 4.01 26.81
CA GLU A 26 -16.83 4.63 27.25
C GLU A 26 -15.63 4.05 26.49
N GLN A 27 -15.61 2.74 26.20
CA GLN A 27 -14.57 2.14 25.36
C GLN A 27 -14.70 2.54 23.88
N ALA A 28 -15.91 2.74 23.36
CA ALA A 28 -16.11 3.25 22.01
C ALA A 28 -15.68 4.72 21.87
N GLU A 29 -15.93 5.54 22.90
CA GLU A 29 -15.46 6.93 22.96
C GLU A 29 -13.93 7.02 23.06
N HIS A 30 -13.27 6.07 23.74
CA HIS A 30 -11.81 6.00 23.80
C HIS A 30 -11.15 5.35 22.57
N LEU A 31 -11.89 4.57 21.78
CA LEU A 31 -11.44 3.96 20.51
C LEU A 31 -11.66 4.85 19.29
N LEU A 32 -12.38 5.97 19.45
CA LEU A 32 -12.33 7.12 18.54
C LEU A 32 -10.99 7.85 18.71
N GLY A 33 -9.91 7.09 18.53
CA GLY A 33 -8.59 7.66 18.31
C GLY A 33 -8.68 8.66 17.17
N ASP A 34 -7.87 9.70 17.25
CA ASP A 34 -7.75 10.84 16.34
C ASP A 34 -7.80 10.41 14.86
N PHE A 35 -9.00 10.19 14.30
CA PHE A 35 -9.21 9.81 12.92
C PHE A 35 -9.13 11.09 12.11
N VAL A 36 -7.92 11.39 11.63
CA VAL A 36 -7.73 12.46 10.65
C VAL A 36 -8.36 11.97 9.34
N GLU A 37 -9.54 12.51 9.02
CA GLU A 37 -10.12 12.35 7.69
C GLU A 37 -9.17 13.00 6.67
N PHE A 38 -8.79 12.25 5.63
CA PHE A 38 -7.99 12.81 4.55
C PHE A 38 -8.80 13.91 3.86
N SER A 39 -8.18 15.06 3.63
CA SER A 39 -8.83 16.12 2.84
C SER A 39 -9.12 15.61 1.42
N ASP A 40 -10.17 16.15 0.81
CA ASP A 40 -10.50 15.83 -0.58
C ASP A 40 -9.32 16.14 -1.52
N GLU A 41 -8.52 17.17 -1.22
CA GLU A 41 -7.29 17.46 -1.96
C GLU A 41 -6.23 16.37 -1.80
N ALA A 42 -6.06 15.82 -0.60
CA ALA A 42 -5.09 14.75 -0.34
C ALA A 42 -5.48 13.46 -1.07
N ILE A 43 -6.79 13.14 -1.10
CA ILE A 43 -7.33 12.01 -1.84
C ILE A 43 -7.13 12.22 -3.36
N GLN A 44 -7.39 13.42 -3.86
CA GLN A 44 -7.22 13.74 -5.28
C GLN A 44 -5.75 13.68 -5.71
N ALA A 45 -4.84 14.26 -4.92
CA ALA A 45 -3.40 14.20 -5.17
C ALA A 45 -2.88 12.75 -5.15
N PHE A 46 -3.40 11.90 -4.26
CA PHE A 46 -3.07 10.48 -4.24
C PHE A 46 -3.57 9.76 -5.50
N LYS A 47 -4.79 10.04 -5.95
CA LYS A 47 -5.35 9.45 -7.18
C LYS A 47 -4.52 9.83 -8.41
N GLU A 48 -4.15 11.10 -8.54
CA GLU A 48 -3.33 11.59 -9.65
C GLU A 48 -1.90 11.02 -9.61
N ALA A 49 -1.28 10.96 -8.44
CA ALA A 49 0.11 10.50 -8.33
C ALA A 49 0.27 8.98 -8.39
N ALA A 50 -0.66 8.22 -7.79
CA ALA A 50 -0.52 6.77 -7.63
C ALA A 50 -1.41 5.98 -8.60
N ILE A 51 -2.64 6.43 -8.88
CA ILE A 51 -3.61 5.63 -9.63
C ILE A 51 -3.52 5.92 -11.14
N GLU A 52 -3.43 7.18 -11.54
CA GLU A 52 -3.39 7.53 -12.97
C GLU A 52 -2.18 6.93 -13.71
N PRO A 53 -0.95 6.91 -13.17
CA PRO A 53 0.18 6.30 -13.87
C PRO A 53 0.05 4.78 -14.04
N ILE A 54 -0.65 4.11 -13.12
CA ILE A 54 -0.97 2.69 -13.22
C ILE A 54 -2.02 2.47 -14.32
N LYS A 55 -3.07 3.30 -14.35
CA LYS A 55 -4.14 3.21 -15.37
C LYS A 55 -3.67 3.55 -16.78
N ASN A 56 -2.82 4.56 -16.92
CA ASN A 56 -2.28 5.02 -18.20
C ASN A 56 -1.14 4.12 -18.70
N GLY A 57 -0.79 3.08 -17.94
CA GLY A 57 0.21 2.08 -18.33
C GLY A 57 1.65 2.58 -18.31
N THR A 58 1.89 3.83 -17.90
CA THR A 58 3.22 4.50 -17.80
C THR A 58 4.14 3.87 -16.75
N PHE A 59 3.59 3.09 -15.81
CA PHE A 59 4.34 2.26 -14.88
C PHE A 59 3.83 0.81 -14.94
N SER A 60 3.97 0.17 -16.10
CA SER A 60 3.66 -1.25 -16.28
C SER A 60 4.92 -2.12 -16.25
N LEU A 61 4.77 -3.40 -15.83
CA LEU A 61 5.86 -4.39 -15.87
C LEU A 61 6.52 -4.49 -17.26
N LYS A 62 5.69 -4.44 -18.31
CA LYS A 62 6.14 -4.46 -19.71
C LYS A 62 7.02 -3.27 -20.05
N GLN A 63 6.65 -2.06 -19.61
CA GLN A 63 7.48 -0.87 -19.86
C GLN A 63 8.78 -0.88 -19.04
N MET A 64 8.75 -1.36 -17.80
CA MET A 64 9.97 -1.56 -17.01
C MET A 64 10.93 -2.54 -17.69
N GLU A 65 10.41 -3.66 -18.21
CA GLU A 65 11.21 -4.65 -18.94
C GLU A 65 11.77 -4.08 -20.26
N GLN A 66 10.94 -3.34 -21.01
CA GLN A 66 11.40 -2.61 -22.19
C GLN A 66 12.55 -1.64 -21.86
N ARG A 67 12.42 -0.88 -20.76
CA ARG A 67 13.49 0.04 -20.33
C ARG A 67 14.75 -0.70 -19.93
N ILE A 68 14.66 -1.81 -19.18
CA ILE A 68 15.83 -2.64 -18.82
C ILE A 68 16.59 -3.08 -20.08
N ASN A 69 15.89 -3.52 -21.14
CA ASN A 69 16.51 -3.93 -22.39
C ASN A 69 17.20 -2.77 -23.13
N VAL A 70 16.60 -1.58 -23.10
CA VAL A 70 17.24 -0.36 -23.63
C VAL A 70 18.51 -0.05 -22.84
N VAL A 71 18.46 -0.03 -21.51
CA VAL A 71 19.64 0.28 -20.66
C VAL A 71 20.77 -0.72 -20.87
N ARG A 72 20.46 -2.02 -21.05
CA ARG A 72 21.47 -3.04 -21.43
C ARG A 72 22.15 -2.73 -22.76
N THR A 73 21.38 -2.22 -23.73
CA THR A 73 21.90 -1.80 -25.02
C THR A 73 22.78 -0.56 -24.87
N GLU A 74 22.37 0.41 -24.06
CA GLU A 74 23.16 1.61 -23.74
C GLU A 74 24.49 1.23 -23.04
N ILE A 75 24.50 0.24 -22.13
CA ILE A 75 25.73 -0.28 -21.50
C ILE A 75 26.68 -0.83 -22.57
N ALA A 76 26.17 -1.64 -23.51
CA ALA A 76 26.98 -2.17 -24.60
C ALA A 76 27.54 -1.05 -25.51
N GLN A 77 26.77 0.02 -25.75
CA GLN A 77 27.25 1.19 -26.50
C GLN A 77 28.36 1.94 -25.76
N VAL A 78 28.22 2.15 -24.45
CA VAL A 78 29.26 2.79 -23.63
C VAL A 78 30.54 1.94 -23.61
N TRP A 79 30.41 0.62 -23.45
CA TRP A 79 31.55 -0.30 -23.45
C TRP A 79 32.36 -0.21 -24.75
N ASN A 80 31.67 -0.19 -25.89
CA ASN A 80 32.27 -0.12 -27.22
C ASN A 80 32.62 1.31 -27.69
N SER A 81 32.38 2.33 -26.85
CA SER A 81 32.70 3.71 -27.19
C SER A 81 34.21 4.00 -27.12
N ALA A 82 34.61 5.14 -27.67
CA ALA A 82 35.98 5.65 -27.58
C ALA A 82 36.28 6.40 -26.26
N LEU A 83 35.40 6.31 -25.25
CA LEU A 83 35.60 6.97 -23.96
C LEU A 83 36.77 6.35 -23.17
N PRO A 84 37.43 7.12 -22.28
CA PRO A 84 38.37 6.55 -21.32
C PRO A 84 37.70 5.52 -20.40
N ASP A 85 38.45 4.51 -19.97
CA ASP A 85 37.91 3.39 -19.18
C ASP A 85 37.25 3.85 -17.87
N ASP A 86 37.86 4.80 -17.14
CA ASP A 86 37.28 5.36 -15.92
C ASP A 86 35.89 5.99 -16.15
N GLU A 87 35.72 6.66 -17.29
CA GLU A 87 34.45 7.28 -17.66
C GLU A 87 33.42 6.23 -18.08
N LYS A 88 33.85 5.18 -18.80
CA LYS A 88 33.00 4.03 -19.11
C LYS A 88 32.50 3.37 -17.82
N TYR A 89 33.37 3.12 -16.85
CA TYR A 89 32.98 2.51 -15.59
C TYR A 89 31.96 3.36 -14.82
N ARG A 90 32.15 4.68 -14.76
CA ARG A 90 31.17 5.58 -14.13
C ARG A 90 29.80 5.50 -14.79
N GLN A 91 29.77 5.59 -16.12
CA GLN A 91 28.51 5.57 -16.87
C GLN A 91 27.82 4.21 -16.83
N ILE A 92 28.58 3.13 -16.90
CA ILE A 92 28.04 1.76 -16.78
C ILE A 92 27.49 1.54 -15.37
N SER A 93 28.21 1.95 -14.33
CA SER A 93 27.72 1.84 -12.95
C SER A 93 26.42 2.61 -12.73
N ALA A 94 26.28 3.82 -13.29
CA ALA A 94 25.03 4.56 -13.24
C ALA A 94 23.87 3.82 -13.93
N LYS A 95 24.14 3.18 -15.07
CA LYS A 95 23.14 2.37 -15.81
C LYS A 95 22.80 1.07 -15.10
N GLU A 96 23.76 0.43 -14.45
CA GLU A 96 23.52 -0.75 -13.61
C GLU A 96 22.62 -0.41 -12.43
N ASN A 97 22.84 0.74 -11.78
CA ASN A 97 21.95 1.23 -10.73
C ASN A 97 20.52 1.47 -11.23
N GLU A 98 20.36 1.99 -12.45
CA GLU A 98 19.03 2.14 -13.07
C GLU A 98 18.34 0.77 -13.23
N ILE A 99 19.06 -0.26 -13.71
CA ILE A 99 18.51 -1.62 -13.82
C ILE A 99 18.08 -2.14 -12.44
N CYS A 100 18.89 -1.94 -11.40
CA CYS A 100 18.54 -2.36 -10.04
C CYS A 100 17.25 -1.69 -9.55
N LEU A 101 17.06 -0.39 -9.80
CA LEU A 101 15.84 0.33 -9.43
C LEU A 101 14.61 -0.21 -10.18
N LEU A 102 14.75 -0.47 -11.48
CA LEU A 102 13.68 -1.04 -12.30
C LEU A 102 13.29 -2.45 -11.83
N GLN A 103 14.27 -3.29 -11.51
CA GLN A 103 14.03 -4.64 -10.98
C GLN A 103 13.39 -4.61 -9.59
N ALA A 104 13.79 -3.69 -8.72
CA ALA A 104 13.14 -3.47 -7.43
C ALA A 104 11.67 -3.02 -7.61
N GLY A 105 11.40 -2.17 -8.60
CA GLY A 105 10.06 -1.81 -9.04
C GLY A 105 9.24 -3.02 -9.48
N GLN A 106 9.80 -3.88 -10.34
CA GLN A 106 9.16 -5.11 -10.81
C GLN A 106 8.82 -6.06 -9.65
N PHE A 107 9.76 -6.26 -8.72
CA PHE A 107 9.53 -7.08 -7.51
C PHE A 107 8.39 -6.52 -6.66
N THR A 108 8.36 -5.19 -6.47
CA THR A 108 7.32 -4.51 -5.70
C THR A 108 5.94 -4.66 -6.37
N PHE A 109 5.88 -4.52 -7.70
CA PHE A 109 4.66 -4.76 -8.49
C PHE A 109 4.16 -6.20 -8.35
N ALA A 110 5.06 -7.18 -8.50
CA ALA A 110 4.71 -8.60 -8.36
C ALA A 110 4.23 -8.93 -6.94
N ARG A 111 4.87 -8.37 -5.91
CA ARG A 111 4.48 -8.53 -4.49
C ARG A 111 3.11 -7.91 -4.19
N ALA A 112 2.77 -6.80 -4.84
CA ALA A 112 1.49 -6.12 -4.66
C ALA A 112 0.30 -6.85 -5.33
N GLY A 113 0.52 -8.00 -5.98
CA GLY A 113 -0.55 -8.79 -6.60
C GLY A 113 -1.04 -8.23 -7.93
N PHE A 114 -0.38 -7.20 -8.48
CA PHE A 114 -0.56 -6.77 -9.86
C PHE A 114 0.11 -7.80 -10.77
N THR A 115 -0.60 -8.90 -11.04
CA THR A 115 -0.18 -9.87 -12.05
C THR A 115 -0.07 -9.19 -13.40
N LEU A 116 0.90 -9.61 -14.24
CA LEU A 116 0.93 -9.31 -15.66
C LEU A 116 -0.48 -9.52 -16.23
N SER A 117 -1.23 -8.44 -16.46
CA SER A 117 -2.44 -8.51 -17.25
C SER A 117 -1.99 -8.84 -18.67
N VAL A 118 -2.15 -10.11 -19.02
CA VAL A 118 -1.97 -10.65 -20.38
C VAL A 118 -3.00 -10.00 -21.29
#